data_AF-A0A2D5PKL3-F1
#
_entry.id   AF-A0A2D5PKL3-F1
#
_cell.length_a   1.000
_cell.length_b   1.000
_cell.length_c   1.000
_cell.angle_alpha   90.00
_cell.angle_beta   90.00
_cell.angle_gamma   90.00
#
_symmetry.space_group_name_H-M   'P 1'
#
loop_
_entity.id
_entity.type
_entity.pdbx_description
1 polymer ?
#
loop_
_entity_poly.entity_id
_entity_poly.type
_entity_poly.pdbx_seq_one_letter_code
_entity_poly.pdbx_strand_id
1 'polypeptide(L)'
;MKGAGVLVVTAVLAITGCATDDGYPSQAKGGVRNLGQAINHCRNYTHDHVEGDPVISLDALSTRRESRYYEVFLSLDTKEDSGWAHCRITMAGDIRVHRVHGFDKGGSFFGF
;
A
#
# COMPACT_ATOMS: atom_id res chain seq x y z
N MET A 1 -24.25 -59.53 -1.32
CA MET A 1 -23.34 -58.79 -0.43
C MET A 1 -22.27 -58.14 -1.30
N LYS A 2 -22.41 -56.82 -1.56
CA LYS A 2 -21.47 -55.74 -1.15
C LYS A 2 -20.08 -55.87 -1.81
N GLY A 3 -19.85 -55.13 -2.90
CA GLY A 3 -18.91 -53.99 -2.89
C GLY A 3 -17.69 -54.37 -3.74
N ALA A 4 -16.96 -53.50 -4.44
CA ALA A 4 -16.90 -52.06 -4.40
C ALA A 4 -16.49 -51.59 -5.80
N GLY A 5 -17.24 -50.63 -6.37
CA GLY A 5 -16.75 -49.86 -7.51
C GLY A 5 -15.68 -48.91 -7.00
N VAL A 6 -14.43 -49.09 -7.45
CA VAL A 6 -13.37 -48.13 -7.18
C VAL A 6 -13.54 -47.01 -8.19
N LEU A 7 -14.10 -45.90 -7.70
CA LEU A 7 -14.31 -44.66 -8.40
C LEU A 7 -12.94 -44.08 -8.80
N VAL A 8 -12.64 -44.07 -10.10
CA VAL A 8 -11.49 -43.34 -10.66
C VAL A 8 -11.80 -41.85 -10.52
N VAL A 9 -11.34 -41.23 -9.44
CA VAL A 9 -11.39 -39.76 -9.29
C VAL A 9 -10.08 -39.21 -9.83
N THR A 10 -10.16 -38.76 -11.07
CA THR A 10 -9.16 -38.00 -11.79
C THR A 10 -8.90 -36.67 -11.06
N ALA A 11 -7.86 -36.62 -10.23
CA ALA A 11 -7.41 -35.38 -9.62
C ALA A 11 -6.51 -34.61 -10.60
N VAL A 12 -7.13 -33.89 -11.54
CA VAL A 12 -6.43 -32.87 -12.32
C VAL A 12 -6.22 -31.67 -11.39
N LEU A 13 -5.05 -31.63 -10.74
CA LEU A 13 -4.55 -30.44 -10.06
C LEU A 13 -4.27 -29.37 -11.12
N ALA A 14 -5.32 -28.63 -11.49
CA ALA A 14 -5.18 -27.35 -12.15
C ALA A 14 -4.51 -26.40 -11.15
N ILE A 15 -3.18 -26.30 -11.24
CA ILE A 15 -2.41 -25.23 -10.63
C ILE A 15 -2.70 -23.98 -11.46
N THR A 16 -3.91 -23.44 -11.34
CA THR A 16 -4.15 -22.05 -11.70
C THR A 16 -3.39 -21.25 -10.66
N GLY A 17 -2.11 -20.98 -10.95
CA GLY A 17 -1.41 -19.91 -10.27
C GLY A 17 -2.28 -18.67 -10.37
N CYS A 18 -2.79 -18.22 -9.24
CA CYS A 18 -3.41 -16.92 -9.12
C CYS A 18 -2.36 -15.90 -9.57
N ALA A 19 -2.43 -15.49 -10.83
CA ALA A 19 -2.01 -14.15 -11.18
C ALA A 19 -2.95 -13.25 -10.37
N THR A 20 -2.51 -12.82 -9.19
CA THR A 20 -3.05 -11.62 -8.59
C THR A 20 -2.75 -10.52 -9.59
N ASP A 21 -3.71 -10.31 -10.48
CA ASP A 21 -3.90 -9.06 -11.19
C ASP A 21 -4.23 -8.04 -10.11
N ASP A 22 -3.16 -7.65 -9.40
CA ASP A 22 -3.12 -6.51 -8.54
C ASP A 22 -3.20 -5.32 -9.49
N GLY A 23 -4.39 -5.08 -10.03
CA GLY A 23 -4.80 -3.90 -10.79
C GLY A 23 -5.84 -3.17 -9.96
N TYR A 24 -5.44 -2.57 -8.83
CA TYR A 24 -6.29 -1.58 -8.18
C TYR A 24 -6.48 -0.43 -9.19
N PRO A 25 -7.71 0.10 -9.35
CA PRO A 25 -7.94 1.22 -10.23
C PRO A 25 -7.07 2.41 -9.80
N SER A 26 -6.51 3.11 -10.78
CA SER A 26 -5.62 4.25 -10.56
C SER A 26 -6.26 5.31 -9.68
N GLN A 27 -5.77 5.39 -8.44
CA GLN A 27 -6.19 6.39 -7.45
C GLN A 27 -5.74 7.78 -7.88
N ALA A 28 -4.61 7.90 -8.58
CA ALA A 28 -4.24 9.11 -9.29
C ALA A 28 -5.00 9.20 -10.63
N LYS A 29 -5.94 10.16 -10.75
CA LYS A 29 -6.58 10.51 -12.03
C LYS A 29 -5.52 10.94 -13.05
N GLY A 30 -5.01 10.00 -13.86
CA GLY A 30 -3.98 10.22 -14.87
C GLY A 30 -2.61 9.58 -14.58
N GLY A 31 -2.50 8.82 -13.49
CA GLY A 31 -1.28 8.14 -13.07
C GLY A 31 -0.17 9.07 -12.61
N VAL A 32 1.00 8.48 -12.34
CA VAL A 32 2.14 9.19 -11.74
C VAL A 32 3.32 9.16 -12.70
N ARG A 33 3.59 10.30 -13.35
CA ARG A 33 4.54 10.39 -14.47
C ARG A 33 5.99 10.58 -14.04
N ASN A 34 6.21 11.02 -12.81
CA ASN A 34 7.54 11.26 -12.24
C ASN A 34 7.51 11.16 -10.70
N LEU A 35 8.70 11.15 -10.11
CA LEU A 35 8.88 11.04 -8.67
C LEU A 35 8.21 12.20 -7.90
N GLY A 36 8.24 13.43 -8.44
CA GLY A 36 7.57 14.58 -7.81
C GLY A 36 6.06 14.41 -7.67
N GLN A 37 5.41 13.89 -8.71
CA GLN A 37 4.00 13.53 -8.66
C GLN A 37 3.74 12.38 -7.68
N ALA A 38 4.65 11.40 -7.59
CA ALA A 38 4.55 10.29 -6.63
C ALA A 38 4.61 10.82 -5.19
N ILE A 39 5.54 11.73 -4.93
CA ILE A 39 5.71 12.38 -3.63
C ILE A 39 4.44 13.12 -3.25
N ASN A 40 3.91 13.96 -4.14
CA ASN A 40 2.71 14.73 -3.85
C ASN A 40 1.48 13.82 -3.67
N HIS A 41 1.38 12.74 -4.45
CA HIS A 41 0.31 11.77 -4.31
C HIS A 41 0.36 11.05 -2.96
N CYS A 42 1.53 10.56 -2.55
CA CYS A 42 1.72 9.95 -1.23
C CYS A 42 1.46 10.94 -0.09
N ARG A 43 1.91 12.20 -0.25
CA ARG A 43 1.71 13.26 0.75
C ARG A 43 0.23 13.53 0.98
N ASN A 44 -0.53 13.75 -0.09
CA ASN A 44 -1.97 14.00 0.00
C ASN A 44 -2.69 12.79 0.61
N TYR A 45 -2.37 11.58 0.13
CA TYR A 45 -2.98 10.37 0.67
C TYR A 45 -2.68 10.20 2.17
N THR A 46 -1.45 10.49 2.60
CA THR A 46 -1.08 10.43 4.02
C THR A 46 -1.80 11.49 4.84
N HIS A 47 -1.91 12.72 4.33
CA HIS A 47 -2.67 13.80 4.98
C HIS A 47 -4.13 13.41 5.21
N ASP A 48 -4.77 12.76 4.23
CA ASP A 48 -6.17 12.32 4.33
C ASP A 48 -6.38 11.14 5.29
N HIS A 49 -5.33 10.36 5.60
CA HIS A 49 -5.42 9.12 6.39
C HIS A 49 -4.79 9.22 7.79
N VAL A 50 -4.22 10.38 8.13
CA VAL A 50 -3.53 10.60 9.39
C VAL A 50 -4.18 11.74 10.15
N GLU A 51 -4.52 11.50 11.41
CA GLU A 51 -5.15 12.52 12.27
C GLU A 51 -4.15 13.56 12.79
N GLY A 52 -4.64 14.74 13.18
CA GLY A 52 -3.81 15.74 13.88
C GLY A 52 -3.03 16.71 12.99
N ASP A 53 -3.29 16.72 11.67
CA ASP A 53 -2.73 17.67 10.69
C ASP A 53 -1.19 17.84 10.80
N PRO A 54 -0.42 16.74 10.63
CA PRO A 54 1.03 16.80 10.72
C PRO A 54 1.66 17.72 9.68
N VAL A 55 2.80 18.30 10.06
CA VAL A 55 3.77 18.79 9.09
C VAL A 55 4.38 17.56 8.40
N ILE A 56 4.02 17.39 7.12
CA ILE A 56 4.54 16.30 6.30
C ILE A 56 5.76 16.78 5.52
N SER A 57 6.92 16.17 5.78
CA SER A 57 8.19 16.48 5.09
C SER A 57 8.72 15.27 4.34
N LEU A 58 9.51 15.51 3.29
CA LEU A 58 10.05 14.45 2.44
C LEU A 58 11.38 13.94 3.00
N ASP A 59 11.50 12.64 3.20
CA ASP A 59 12.81 12.00 3.34
C ASP A 59 13.36 11.69 1.93
N ALA A 60 14.18 12.62 1.43
CA ALA A 60 14.76 12.54 0.10
C ALA A 60 15.84 11.45 -0.03
N LEU A 61 16.45 11.01 1.07
CA LEU A 61 17.50 9.99 1.04
C LEU A 61 16.92 8.58 0.87
N SER A 62 15.73 8.35 1.44
CA SER A 62 15.03 7.07 1.34
C SER A 62 14.11 7.00 0.11
N THR A 63 13.60 8.14 -0.33
CA THR A 63 12.68 8.24 -1.48
C THR A 63 13.40 7.99 -2.80
N ARG A 64 12.90 7.04 -3.59
CA ARG A 64 13.54 6.64 -4.85
C ARG A 64 12.55 6.13 -5.89
N ARG A 65 12.99 6.19 -7.14
CA ARG A 65 12.31 5.52 -8.26
C ARG A 65 12.91 4.13 -8.43
N GLU A 66 12.04 3.14 -8.54
CA GLU A 66 12.37 1.76 -8.88
C GLU A 66 11.86 1.44 -10.29
N SER A 67 12.13 0.23 -10.78
CA SER A 67 11.77 -0.17 -12.15
C SER A 67 10.25 -0.18 -12.41
N ARG A 68 9.45 -0.55 -11.40
CA ARG A 68 7.99 -0.72 -11.52
C ARG A 68 7.18 0.14 -10.55
N TYR A 69 7.84 0.84 -9.63
CA TYR A 69 7.18 1.60 -8.59
C TYR A 69 8.05 2.80 -8.16
N TYR A 70 7.43 3.70 -7.42
CA TYR A 70 8.09 4.73 -6.63
C TYR A 70 7.95 4.35 -5.16
N GLU A 71 9.05 4.41 -4.42
CA GLU A 71 9.03 4.32 -2.96
C GLU A 71 9.20 5.74 -2.41
N VAL A 72 8.20 6.20 -1.68
CA VAL A 72 8.18 7.55 -1.09
C VAL A 72 8.14 7.41 0.42
N PHE A 73 9.09 8.07 1.08
CA PHE A 73 9.20 8.13 2.53
C PHE A 73 8.97 9.56 2.98
N LEU A 74 8.08 9.72 3.95
CA LEU A 74 7.68 11.01 4.50
C LEU A 74 7.89 10.99 6.01
N SER A 75 8.38 12.08 6.57
CA SER A 75 8.35 12.30 8.01
C SER A 75 7.08 13.06 8.37
N LEU A 76 6.49 12.71 9.51
CA LEU A 76 5.27 13.29 10.04
C LEU A 76 5.60 13.88 11.41
N ASP A 77 5.38 15.18 11.57
CA ASP A 77 5.72 15.87 12.80
C ASP A 77 4.56 16.78 13.23
N THR A 78 4.15 16.66 14.49
CA THR A 78 3.33 17.66 15.19
C THR A 78 4.14 18.25 16.34
N LYS A 79 3.50 19.02 17.23
CA LYS A 79 4.17 19.48 18.45
C LYS A 79 4.36 18.36 19.47
N GLU A 80 3.48 17.35 19.43
CA GLU A 80 3.39 16.30 20.44
C GLU A 80 3.90 14.94 19.94
N ASP A 81 3.73 14.65 18.65
CA ASP A 81 3.99 13.34 18.06
C ASP A 81 4.92 13.46 16.84
N SER A 82 5.77 12.46 16.62
CA SER A 82 6.60 12.35 15.42
C SER A 82 6.69 10.91 14.92
N GLY A 83 6.72 10.75 13.61
CA GLY A 83 6.78 9.45 12.97
C GLY A 83 7.07 9.55 11.49
N TRP A 84 6.74 8.49 10.77
CA TRP A 84 7.00 8.42 9.34
C TRP A 84 5.89 7.67 8.60
N ALA A 85 5.74 8.00 7.32
CA ALA A 85 4.90 7.29 6.38
C ALA A 85 5.72 6.78 5.19
N HIS A 86 5.33 5.62 4.67
CA HIS A 86 5.90 5.02 3.48
C HIS A 86 4.79 4.67 2.49
N CYS A 87 4.90 5.16 1.26
CA CYS A 87 4.08 4.74 0.15
C CYS A 87 4.88 3.96 -0.90
N ARG A 88 4.33 2.85 -1.39
CA ARG A 88 4.75 2.23 -2.64
C ARG A 88 3.70 2.50 -3.71
N ILE A 89 4.09 3.24 -4.75
CA ILE A 89 3.18 3.73 -5.79
C ILE A 89 3.55 3.09 -7.12
N THR A 90 2.60 2.48 -7.84
CA THR A 90 2.85 1.94 -9.18
C THR A 90 3.10 3.07 -10.18
N MET A 91 3.71 2.75 -11.33
CA MET A 91 3.83 3.73 -12.43
C MET A 91 2.46 4.19 -12.96
N ALA A 92 1.42 3.37 -12.79
CA ALA A 92 0.03 3.73 -13.10
C ALA A 92 -0.61 4.65 -12.04
N GLY A 93 0.07 4.89 -10.92
CA GLY A 93 -0.38 5.79 -9.86
C GLY A 93 -1.24 5.13 -8.78
N ASP A 94 -1.17 3.82 -8.61
CA ASP A 94 -1.86 3.12 -7.50
C ASP A 94 -0.94 3.07 -6.28
N ILE A 95 -1.45 3.46 -5.11
CA ILE A 95 -0.76 3.21 -3.84
C ILE A 95 -1.03 1.76 -3.43
N ARG A 96 0.00 0.91 -3.50
CA ARG A 96 -0.08 -0.52 -3.14
C ARG A 96 0.28 -0.81 -1.70
N VAL A 97 1.09 0.07 -1.14
CA VAL A 97 1.48 0.02 0.25
C VAL A 97 1.37 1.43 0.78
N HIS A 98 0.66 1.60 1.87
CA HIS A 98 0.72 2.78 2.73
C HIS A 98 0.95 2.28 4.14
N ARG A 99 2.01 2.74 4.79
CA ARG A 99 2.33 2.40 6.17
C ARG A 99 2.66 3.68 6.91
N VAL A 100 2.07 3.84 8.08
CA VAL A 100 2.37 4.92 9.01
C VAL A 100 2.91 4.29 10.28
N HIS A 101 3.94 4.88 10.87
CA HIS A 101 4.59 4.36 12.06
C HIS A 101 5.05 5.48 12.98
N GLY A 102 4.91 5.26 14.29
CA GLY A 102 5.27 6.23 15.32
C GLY A 102 4.35 7.45 15.38
N PHE A 103 3.40 7.55 14.45
CA PHE A 103 2.47 8.65 14.33
C PHE A 103 1.06 8.14 14.60
N ASP A 104 0.72 8.06 15.89
CA ASP A 104 -0.61 7.72 16.40
C ASP A 104 -0.86 8.61 17.62
N LYS A 105 -1.98 9.35 17.62
CA LYS A 105 -2.52 9.80 18.90
C LYS A 105 -3.06 8.56 19.59
N GLY A 106 -2.41 8.13 20.66
CA GLY A 106 -2.89 7.02 21.48
C GLY A 106 -4.38 7.18 21.80
N GLY A 107 -5.22 6.29 21.24
CA GLY A 107 -6.67 6.42 21.29
C GLY A 107 -7.45 5.15 20.93
N SER A 108 -7.15 4.03 21.59
CA SER A 108 -7.99 2.82 21.71
C SER A 108 -8.25 1.96 20.47
N PHE A 109 -7.51 0.87 20.44
CA PHE A 109 -7.93 -0.42 19.89
C PHE A 109 -9.13 -0.97 20.70
N PHE A 110 -10.37 -0.48 20.52
CA PHE A 110 -11.62 -1.15 20.95
C PHE A 110 -12.87 -0.51 20.29
N GLY A 111 -13.72 -1.30 19.62
CA GLY A 111 -15.08 -0.86 19.28
C GLY A 111 -15.87 -1.69 18.26
N PHE A 112 -16.31 -2.90 18.68
CA PHE A 112 -17.49 -3.70 18.28
C PHE A 112 -17.82 -3.98 16.80
#